data_AF-A0A838L901-F1
#
_entry.id   AF-A0A838L901-F1
#
_cell.length_a   1.000
_cell.length_b   1.000
_cell.length_c   1.000
_cell.angle_alpha   90.00
_cell.angle_beta   90.00
_cell.angle_gamma   90.00
#
_symmetry.space_group_name_H-M   'P 1'
#
loop_
_entity.id
_entity.type
_entity.pdbx_description
1 polymer ?
#
loop_
_entity_poly.entity_id
_entity_poly.type
_entity_poly.pdbx_seq_one_letter_code
_entity_poly.pdbx_strand_id
1 'polypeptide(L)'
;MEIDCFIYDGWRPRIRAASPRRDWMDDTPESFAYRCLPLGIANAHGWEIANAVGFSARWTGGSGTDAVEIRLDEGDVSSVDVPVSLFGQGTITFHIAGLFRTSPGWNLWVGGAPNEAKDGIAALSGLIETDWSPYSFTMNWRFTRPDHWVRFEPGETICFFFPVQRGVVEAVQPRVRPIEEAPELKQQFEEWSRSRDAFHERMREAPPSQPSEKWQKLYYRGVCPAGETGTPDHQSKIRVRDFEGQPGGPAPAAPKIAPAVPPAPPLDPQLARRDWMLRVQEGHRALSPRTAGLRRLHRVDPDDFLDHHYSAHRPALLTGEMADWPALDRWTPAYLAARVGGAPIDYQGARLGDARFELDKDAHRRSMPFDRFIAEISRPGAGNDSYLTAYNSAANRTALAPLHAELGRIDTLLAHGPAADEAMLWIGPAGTFTPLHHDLTNNLLAQIVGRKRVLLVPPSEAGKLRNREHVFSAIGDLTDPATLAQHPDLRDMPLYDVLLEPGSMLFIPIGWWHQVTALDFSVSATYTNFRWRNDWHAGFV
;
A
#
# COMPACT_ATOMS: atom_id res chain seq x y z
N MET A 1 -21.22 41.59 -17.29
CA MET A 1 -21.81 40.26 -17.04
C MET A 1 -21.77 40.12 -15.54
N GLU A 2 -22.94 39.86 -14.97
CA GLU A 2 -23.13 39.75 -13.52
C GLU A 2 -23.39 38.28 -13.14
N ILE A 3 -22.98 37.93 -11.93
CA ILE A 3 -23.27 36.65 -11.29
C ILE A 3 -23.68 36.90 -9.84
N ASP A 4 -24.91 36.52 -9.51
CA ASP A 4 -25.44 36.60 -8.14
C ASP A 4 -25.51 35.20 -7.53
N CYS A 5 -25.28 35.09 -6.23
CA CYS A 5 -25.52 33.87 -5.45
C CYS A 5 -26.55 34.19 -4.36
N PHE A 6 -27.79 33.76 -4.55
CA PHE A 6 -28.86 33.93 -3.56
C PHE A 6 -28.75 32.82 -2.51
N ILE A 7 -28.66 33.22 -1.24
CA ILE A 7 -28.45 32.31 -0.10
C ILE A 7 -29.77 32.13 0.65
N TYR A 8 -30.10 30.89 1.00
CA TYR A 8 -31.22 30.55 1.88
C TYR A 8 -30.78 30.50 3.35
N ASP A 9 -31.72 30.73 4.27
CA ASP A 9 -31.46 30.64 5.71
C ASP A 9 -30.85 29.28 6.09
N GLY A 10 -29.72 29.33 6.78
CA GLY A 10 -28.99 28.15 7.26
C GLY A 10 -27.81 27.69 6.38
N TRP A 11 -27.72 28.13 5.11
CA TRP A 11 -26.54 27.86 4.28
C TRP A 11 -25.52 28.99 4.40
N ARG A 12 -24.29 28.67 4.80
CA ARG A 12 -23.19 29.64 4.91
C ARG A 12 -22.05 29.22 3.99
N PRO A 13 -22.17 29.46 2.68
CA PRO A 13 -21.19 29.00 1.73
C PRO A 13 -19.86 29.71 1.96
N ARG A 14 -18.75 29.01 1.70
CA ARG A 14 -17.41 29.58 1.73
C ARG A 14 -16.95 29.73 0.28
N ILE A 15 -17.38 30.82 -0.36
CA ILE A 15 -17.06 31.10 -1.77
C ILE A 15 -15.86 32.05 -1.81
N ARG A 16 -14.85 31.71 -2.61
CA ARG A 16 -13.65 32.55 -2.80
C ARG A 16 -13.18 32.53 -4.24
N ALA A 17 -12.48 33.58 -4.67
CA ALA A 17 -11.71 33.51 -5.91
C ALA A 17 -10.69 32.37 -5.83
N ALA A 18 -10.55 31.62 -6.92
CA ALA A 18 -9.69 30.45 -6.94
C ALA A 18 -8.20 30.83 -6.86
N SER A 19 -7.43 30.01 -6.14
CA SER A 19 -5.99 30.24 -6.00
C SER A 19 -5.27 29.76 -7.27
N PRO A 20 -4.24 30.48 -7.77
CA PRO A 20 -3.37 29.94 -8.81
C PRO A 20 -2.48 28.78 -8.32
N ARG A 21 -2.36 28.59 -6.99
CA ARG A 21 -1.45 27.63 -6.37
C ARG A 21 -2.07 26.26 -6.11
N ARG A 22 -1.25 25.22 -6.15
CA ARG A 22 -1.59 23.84 -5.77
C ARG A 22 -0.42 23.24 -5.00
N ASP A 23 -0.72 22.41 -4.00
CA ASP A 23 0.32 21.87 -3.11
C ASP A 23 1.34 21.01 -3.87
N TRP A 24 0.88 20.10 -4.75
CA TRP A 24 1.80 19.29 -5.56
C TRP A 24 2.66 20.14 -6.52
N MET A 25 2.15 21.29 -6.97
CA MET A 25 2.91 22.21 -7.83
C MET A 25 3.99 22.94 -7.03
N ASP A 26 3.68 23.31 -5.77
CA ASP A 26 4.65 23.86 -4.83
C ASP A 26 5.77 22.86 -4.51
N ASP A 27 5.41 21.57 -4.36
CA ASP A 27 6.31 20.46 -4.03
C ASP A 27 7.23 20.03 -5.19
N THR A 28 6.96 20.46 -6.43
CA THR A 28 7.86 20.17 -7.55
C THR A 28 9.23 20.87 -7.35
N PRO A 29 10.36 20.27 -7.77
CA PRO A 29 11.67 20.91 -7.70
C PRO A 29 11.67 22.33 -8.28
N GLU A 30 12.12 23.31 -7.50
CA GLU A 30 12.08 24.74 -7.87
C GLU A 30 10.67 25.24 -8.27
N SER A 31 9.62 24.58 -7.78
CA SER A 31 8.21 24.77 -8.13
C SER A 31 7.99 24.86 -9.64
N PHE A 32 8.70 24.01 -10.40
CA PHE A 32 8.78 24.09 -11.86
C PHE A 32 7.41 23.99 -12.54
N ALA A 33 6.41 23.37 -11.92
CA ALA A 33 5.07 23.25 -12.48
C ALA A 33 4.45 24.62 -12.82
N TYR A 34 4.75 25.68 -12.06
CA TYR A 34 4.29 27.05 -12.36
C TYR A 34 4.97 27.68 -13.58
N ARG A 35 6.02 27.06 -14.14
CA ARG A 35 6.62 27.50 -15.42
C ARG A 35 5.65 27.21 -16.57
N CYS A 36 4.71 26.29 -16.41
CA CYS A 36 3.59 26.12 -17.31
C CYS A 36 2.49 27.14 -17.00
N LEU A 37 2.61 28.33 -17.59
CA LEU A 37 1.64 29.43 -17.43
C LEU A 37 0.17 28.97 -17.60
N PRO A 38 -0.19 28.13 -18.59
CA PRO A 38 -1.58 27.67 -18.74
C PRO A 38 -2.15 26.96 -17.50
N LEU A 39 -1.33 26.21 -16.73
CA LEU A 39 -1.79 25.57 -15.50
C LEU A 39 -2.17 26.60 -14.45
N GLY A 40 -1.32 27.60 -14.23
CA GLY A 40 -1.58 28.68 -13.26
C GLY A 40 -2.77 29.54 -13.65
N ILE A 41 -2.96 29.79 -14.95
CA ILE A 41 -4.13 30.50 -15.48
C ILE A 41 -5.40 29.68 -15.23
N ALA A 42 -5.40 28.38 -15.55
CA ALA A 42 -6.55 27.50 -15.31
C ALA A 42 -6.92 27.43 -13.82
N ASN A 43 -5.92 27.32 -12.93
CA ASN A 43 -6.13 27.27 -11.49
C ASN A 43 -6.87 28.48 -10.94
N ALA A 44 -6.63 29.66 -11.50
CA ALA A 44 -7.22 30.93 -11.07
C ALA A 44 -8.43 31.36 -11.92
N HIS A 45 -8.90 30.53 -12.86
CA HIS A 45 -9.95 30.89 -13.83
C HIS A 45 -11.36 30.71 -13.27
N GLY A 46 -11.64 31.18 -12.05
CA GLY A 46 -12.97 31.05 -11.47
C GLY A 46 -13.00 31.23 -9.96
N TRP A 47 -13.99 30.57 -9.35
CA TRP A 47 -14.25 30.57 -7.92
C TRP A 47 -14.31 29.15 -7.38
N GLU A 48 -14.07 29.02 -6.09
CA GLU A 48 -14.13 27.77 -5.34
C GLU A 48 -15.21 27.87 -4.26
N ILE A 49 -15.90 26.76 -4.02
CA ILE A 49 -16.72 26.54 -2.82
C ILE A 49 -15.96 25.56 -1.95
N ALA A 50 -15.62 26.02 -0.75
CA ALA A 50 -14.93 25.21 0.23
C ALA A 50 -15.92 24.43 1.12
N ASN A 51 -15.50 23.23 1.49
CA ASN A 51 -16.18 22.34 2.39
C ASN A 51 -16.33 22.99 3.78
N ALA A 52 -17.48 22.82 4.41
CA ALA A 52 -17.72 23.37 5.74
C ALA A 52 -17.10 22.50 6.84
N VAL A 53 -17.11 21.17 6.65
CA VAL A 53 -16.86 20.17 7.70
C VAL A 53 -15.88 19.08 7.29
N GLY A 54 -15.15 18.54 8.26
CA GLY A 54 -14.25 17.42 8.03
C GLY A 54 -15.01 16.10 8.04
N PHE A 55 -14.70 15.22 7.09
CA PHE A 55 -15.27 13.87 7.06
C PHE A 55 -14.40 12.90 6.27
N SER A 56 -14.57 11.61 6.53
CA SER A 56 -13.99 10.53 5.74
C SER A 56 -15.10 9.75 5.04
N ALA A 57 -14.90 9.38 3.79
CA ALA A 57 -15.86 8.58 3.03
C ALA A 57 -15.18 7.39 2.32
N ARG A 58 -15.90 6.28 2.19
CA ARG A 58 -15.43 5.06 1.52
C ARG A 58 -16.55 4.44 0.72
N TRP A 59 -16.23 3.97 -0.47
CA TRP A 59 -17.13 3.15 -1.27
C TRP A 59 -16.77 1.67 -1.14
N THR A 60 -17.74 0.80 -0.90
CA THR A 60 -17.55 -0.65 -0.68
C THR A 60 -17.52 -1.48 -1.97
N GLY A 61 -17.69 -0.85 -3.14
CA GLY A 61 -17.79 -1.54 -4.43
C GLY A 61 -19.24 -1.83 -4.88
N GLY A 62 -20.22 -1.63 -4.00
CA GLY A 62 -21.64 -1.83 -4.32
C GLY A 62 -22.24 -0.74 -5.21
N SER A 63 -23.32 -1.05 -5.93
CA SER A 63 -24.00 -0.08 -6.81
C SER A 63 -25.03 0.80 -6.09
N GLY A 64 -25.49 0.43 -4.90
CA GLY A 64 -26.48 1.15 -4.11
C GLY A 64 -25.94 2.42 -3.44
N THR A 65 -26.84 3.23 -2.89
CA THR A 65 -26.49 4.43 -2.10
C THR A 65 -25.92 4.08 -0.72
N ASP A 66 -26.33 2.93 -0.18
CA ASP A 66 -25.81 2.33 1.05
C ASP A 66 -24.36 1.81 0.92
N ALA A 67 -23.86 1.71 -0.32
CA ALA A 67 -22.48 1.29 -0.59
C ALA A 67 -21.44 2.39 -0.31
N VAL A 68 -21.86 3.61 0.05
CA VAL A 68 -20.96 4.70 0.43
C VAL A 68 -21.11 4.97 1.92
N GLU A 69 -20.05 4.69 2.68
CA GLU A 69 -19.95 5.00 4.09
C GLU A 69 -19.36 6.41 4.26
N ILE A 70 -20.00 7.24 5.08
CA ILE A 70 -19.54 8.60 5.41
C ILE A 70 -19.41 8.70 6.93
N ARG A 71 -18.26 9.17 7.41
CA ARG A 71 -17.94 9.39 8.82
C ARG A 71 -17.58 10.85 9.02
N LEU A 72 -18.46 11.60 9.67
CA LEU A 72 -18.24 13.00 10.03
C LEU A 72 -17.31 13.10 11.24
N ASP A 73 -16.55 14.19 11.32
CA ASP A 73 -15.84 14.55 12.54
C ASP A 73 -16.82 14.95 13.65
N GLU A 74 -16.39 14.83 14.91
CA GLU A 74 -17.16 15.27 16.06
C GLU A 74 -17.36 16.80 16.04
N GLY A 75 -18.62 17.26 16.06
CA GLY A 75 -18.97 18.68 16.07
C GLY A 75 -20.45 18.93 15.78
N ASP A 76 -20.91 20.16 16.03
CA ASP A 76 -22.25 20.61 15.63
C ASP A 76 -22.22 21.01 14.15
N VAL A 77 -22.86 20.20 13.30
CA VAL A 77 -22.82 20.34 11.84
C VAL A 77 -24.23 20.54 11.31
N SER A 78 -24.43 21.60 10.53
CA SER A 78 -25.70 21.85 9.85
C SER A 78 -26.00 20.73 8.85
N SER A 79 -27.26 20.27 8.78
CA SER A 79 -27.66 19.17 7.90
C SER A 79 -27.44 19.47 6.41
N VAL A 80 -27.39 20.74 6.02
CA VAL A 80 -27.10 21.17 4.63
C VAL A 80 -25.62 21.07 4.26
N ASP A 81 -24.72 21.01 5.25
CA ASP A 81 -23.28 20.94 5.04
C ASP A 81 -22.75 19.49 5.00
N VAL A 82 -23.59 18.52 5.37
CA VAL A 82 -23.24 17.09 5.40
C VAL A 82 -23.31 16.49 3.99
N PRO A 83 -22.24 15.85 3.49
CA PRO A 83 -22.29 15.12 2.23
C PRO A 83 -23.12 13.85 2.38
N VAL A 84 -23.73 13.43 1.27
CA VAL A 84 -24.66 12.29 1.22
C VAL A 84 -24.35 11.38 0.04
N SER A 85 -24.89 10.16 0.03
CA SER A 85 -24.92 9.33 -1.17
C SER A 85 -26.34 9.27 -1.74
N LEU A 86 -26.57 9.98 -2.86
CA LEU A 86 -27.91 10.07 -3.48
C LEU A 86 -28.06 9.21 -4.73
N PHE A 87 -27.00 9.04 -5.51
CA PHE A 87 -27.06 8.42 -6.84
C PHE A 87 -26.57 6.97 -6.88
N GLY A 88 -25.94 6.48 -5.81
CA GLY A 88 -25.25 5.18 -5.79
C GLY A 88 -23.99 5.19 -6.67
N GLN A 89 -23.59 4.02 -7.18
CA GLN A 89 -22.45 3.83 -8.09
C GLN A 89 -21.13 4.42 -7.57
N GLY A 90 -20.94 4.39 -6.25
CA GLY A 90 -19.77 5.00 -5.60
C GLY A 90 -19.71 6.51 -5.77
N THR A 91 -20.84 7.20 -5.63
CA THR A 91 -20.92 8.67 -5.71
C THR A 91 -21.21 9.27 -4.34
N ILE A 92 -20.41 10.26 -3.95
CA ILE A 92 -20.70 11.18 -2.86
C ILE A 92 -21.16 12.51 -3.44
N THR A 93 -22.15 13.11 -2.79
CA THR A 93 -22.86 14.29 -3.26
C THR A 93 -22.82 15.38 -2.19
N PHE A 94 -22.41 16.58 -2.58
CA PHE A 94 -22.47 17.79 -1.78
C PHE A 94 -23.64 18.66 -2.25
N HIS A 95 -24.43 19.13 -1.31
CA HIS A 95 -25.53 20.06 -1.60
C HIS A 95 -24.98 21.48 -1.77
N ILE A 96 -25.21 22.08 -2.94
CA ILE A 96 -25.02 23.51 -3.14
C ILE A 96 -26.39 24.16 -2.99
N ALA A 97 -26.70 24.65 -1.79
CA ALA A 97 -28.03 25.15 -1.46
C ALA A 97 -28.30 26.57 -1.99
N GLY A 98 -27.26 27.28 -2.46
CA GLY A 98 -27.41 28.59 -3.09
C GLY A 98 -27.98 28.51 -4.50
N LEU A 99 -28.74 29.54 -4.87
CA LEU A 99 -29.22 29.72 -6.23
C LEU A 99 -28.31 30.72 -6.96
N PHE A 100 -27.50 30.21 -7.88
CA PHE A 100 -26.66 31.04 -8.73
C PHE A 100 -27.45 31.60 -9.91
N ARG A 101 -27.26 32.89 -10.22
CA ARG A 101 -27.93 33.59 -11.31
C ARG A 101 -26.92 34.34 -12.17
N THR A 102 -26.77 33.93 -13.41
CA THR A 102 -25.91 34.60 -14.40
C THR A 102 -26.74 35.52 -15.30
N SER A 103 -26.07 36.39 -16.06
CA SER A 103 -26.72 37.13 -17.16
C SER A 103 -27.28 36.17 -18.23
N PRO A 104 -28.38 36.53 -18.93
CA PRO A 104 -28.97 35.70 -19.98
C PRO A 104 -27.96 35.15 -21.01
N GLY A 105 -28.08 33.87 -21.35
CA GLY A 105 -27.20 33.18 -22.30
C GLY A 105 -25.90 32.64 -21.71
N TRP A 106 -25.73 32.66 -20.38
CA TRP A 106 -24.54 32.14 -19.69
C TRP A 106 -24.86 30.95 -18.80
N ASN A 107 -24.04 29.91 -18.89
CA ASN A 107 -24.05 28.75 -18.02
C ASN A 107 -22.92 28.86 -16.99
N LEU A 108 -23.00 28.05 -15.93
CA LEU A 108 -21.85 27.75 -15.10
C LEU A 108 -21.26 26.41 -15.49
N TRP A 109 -19.97 26.39 -15.81
CA TRP A 109 -19.19 25.17 -15.72
C TRP A 109 -18.87 24.92 -14.25
N VAL A 110 -19.12 23.71 -13.78
CA VAL A 110 -18.93 23.27 -12.41
C VAL A 110 -18.14 21.97 -12.42
N GLY A 111 -17.15 21.83 -11.54
CA GLY A 111 -16.35 20.62 -11.42
C GLY A 111 -15.40 20.64 -10.24
N GLY A 112 -14.41 19.74 -10.23
CA GLY A 112 -13.28 19.82 -9.30
C GLY A 112 -12.32 20.94 -9.68
N ALA A 113 -11.54 21.42 -8.72
CA ALA A 113 -10.53 22.43 -8.99
C ALA A 113 -9.51 21.93 -10.04
N PRO A 114 -9.18 22.74 -11.06
CA PRO A 114 -8.17 22.38 -12.04
C PRO A 114 -6.86 22.04 -11.36
N ASN A 115 -6.17 21.00 -11.86
CA ASN A 115 -4.87 20.56 -11.32
C ASN A 115 -4.90 20.23 -9.82
N GLU A 116 -6.04 19.85 -9.25
CA GLU A 116 -6.17 19.41 -7.86
C GLU A 116 -6.71 17.99 -7.81
N ALA A 117 -5.81 17.01 -7.99
CA ALA A 117 -6.17 15.60 -7.96
C ALA A 117 -6.29 15.11 -6.52
N LYS A 118 -7.33 14.33 -6.24
CA LYS A 118 -7.52 13.64 -4.96
C LYS A 118 -7.44 12.15 -5.18
N ASP A 119 -6.63 11.47 -4.37
CA ASP A 119 -6.45 10.03 -4.53
C ASP A 119 -7.74 9.26 -4.16
N GLY A 120 -8.07 8.24 -4.95
CA GLY A 120 -9.24 7.39 -4.73
C GLY A 120 -10.60 7.98 -5.09
N ILE A 121 -10.69 9.25 -5.52
CA ILE A 121 -11.96 9.89 -5.87
C ILE A 121 -11.77 10.99 -6.92
N ALA A 122 -12.74 11.18 -7.81
CA ALA A 122 -12.70 12.21 -8.84
C ALA A 122 -13.99 13.04 -8.86
N ALA A 123 -13.85 14.36 -8.93
CA ALA A 123 -14.96 15.28 -9.11
C ALA A 123 -15.59 15.11 -10.51
N LEU A 124 -16.91 15.05 -10.57
CA LEU A 124 -17.67 15.06 -11.81
C LEU A 124 -17.93 16.51 -12.25
N SER A 125 -17.90 16.75 -13.55
CA SER A 125 -18.13 18.09 -14.11
C SER A 125 -19.49 18.19 -14.79
N GLY A 126 -20.07 19.38 -14.77
CA GLY A 126 -21.37 19.67 -15.37
C GLY A 126 -21.49 21.10 -15.88
N LEU A 127 -22.45 21.32 -16.78
CA LEU A 127 -22.87 22.65 -17.24
C LEU A 127 -24.26 22.94 -16.71
N ILE A 128 -24.40 24.02 -15.94
CA ILE A 128 -25.64 24.38 -15.26
C ILE A 128 -26.18 25.67 -15.86
N GLU A 129 -27.40 25.61 -16.41
CA GLU A 129 -28.12 26.79 -16.88
C GLU A 129 -28.63 27.59 -15.67
N THR A 130 -28.01 28.72 -15.39
CA THR A 130 -28.26 29.52 -14.16
C THR A 130 -28.98 30.83 -14.43
N ASP A 131 -29.06 31.26 -15.69
CA ASP A 131 -29.75 32.49 -16.10
C ASP A 131 -31.28 32.41 -15.98
N TRP A 132 -31.88 31.22 -16.09
CA TRP A 132 -33.32 31.02 -15.94
C TRP A 132 -33.72 30.02 -14.84
N SER A 133 -32.91 28.98 -14.60
CA SER A 133 -33.26 27.86 -13.70
C SER A 133 -33.61 28.35 -12.30
N PRO A 134 -34.73 27.90 -11.71
CA PRO A 134 -35.04 28.13 -10.30
C PRO A 134 -34.40 27.07 -9.36
N TYR A 135 -33.68 26.11 -9.92
CA TYR A 135 -33.11 24.98 -9.18
C TYR A 135 -31.63 25.23 -8.84
N SER A 136 -31.22 24.83 -7.65
CA SER A 136 -29.81 24.68 -7.34
C SER A 136 -29.24 23.40 -7.97
N PHE A 137 -27.95 23.14 -7.77
CA PHE A 137 -27.28 21.94 -8.26
C PHE A 137 -26.56 21.22 -7.11
N THR A 138 -26.11 20.00 -7.38
CA THR A 138 -25.24 19.26 -6.47
C THR A 138 -23.86 19.10 -7.08
N MET A 139 -22.84 19.13 -6.22
CA MET A 139 -21.49 18.78 -6.64
C MET A 139 -21.24 17.30 -6.34
N ASN A 140 -20.84 16.53 -7.33
CA ASN A 140 -20.74 15.08 -7.21
C ASN A 140 -19.31 14.61 -7.42
N TRP A 141 -18.85 13.72 -6.56
CA TRP A 141 -17.54 13.10 -6.63
C TRP A 141 -17.71 11.59 -6.68
N ARG A 142 -17.00 10.92 -7.59
CA ARG A 142 -17.10 9.49 -7.82
C ARG A 142 -15.83 8.78 -7.40
N PHE A 143 -15.96 7.76 -6.56
CA PHE A 143 -14.84 6.91 -6.14
C PHE A 143 -14.24 6.19 -7.35
N THR A 144 -12.91 6.11 -7.39
CA THR A 144 -12.18 5.45 -8.48
C THR A 144 -11.73 4.03 -8.12
N ARG A 145 -11.81 3.65 -6.84
CA ARG A 145 -11.57 2.29 -6.35
C ARG A 145 -12.37 2.01 -5.07
N PRO A 146 -12.82 0.76 -4.85
CA PRO A 146 -13.50 0.38 -3.63
C PRO A 146 -12.54 0.25 -2.44
N ASP A 147 -13.10 0.20 -1.24
CA ASP A 147 -12.45 -0.04 0.04
C ASP A 147 -11.25 0.87 0.35
N HIS A 148 -11.36 2.12 -0.07
CA HIS A 148 -10.39 3.15 0.20
C HIS A 148 -11.07 4.34 0.90
N TRP A 149 -10.61 4.66 2.11
CA TRP A 149 -11.07 5.85 2.84
C TRP A 149 -10.45 7.10 2.26
N VAL A 150 -11.30 8.03 1.84
CA VAL A 150 -10.91 9.36 1.35
C VAL A 150 -11.32 10.41 2.37
N ARG A 151 -10.35 11.20 2.80
CA ARG A 151 -10.53 12.26 3.79
C ARG A 151 -10.77 13.61 3.11
N PHE A 152 -11.82 14.33 3.48
CA PHE A 152 -12.05 15.72 3.12
C PHE A 152 -11.90 16.62 4.34
N GLU A 153 -11.05 17.64 4.23
CA GLU A 153 -10.82 18.56 5.35
C GLU A 153 -11.83 19.72 5.37
N PRO A 154 -12.11 20.30 6.56
CA PRO A 154 -12.81 21.57 6.63
C PRO A 154 -12.04 22.65 5.85
N GLY A 155 -12.72 23.36 4.96
CA GLY A 155 -12.11 24.40 4.12
C GLY A 155 -11.44 23.90 2.84
N GLU A 156 -11.42 22.58 2.61
CA GLU A 156 -10.96 21.98 1.35
C GLU A 156 -11.91 22.33 0.20
N THR A 157 -11.39 22.55 -1.01
CA THR A 157 -12.21 22.85 -2.19
C THR A 157 -13.00 21.62 -2.64
N ILE A 158 -14.34 21.74 -2.64
CA ILE A 158 -15.24 20.67 -3.12
C ILE A 158 -15.83 20.96 -4.49
N CYS A 159 -15.87 22.23 -4.89
CA CYS A 159 -16.46 22.68 -6.13
C CYS A 159 -15.66 23.87 -6.67
N PHE A 160 -15.35 23.85 -7.96
CA PHE A 160 -14.79 24.95 -8.73
C PHE A 160 -15.75 25.29 -9.86
N PHE A 161 -15.97 26.58 -10.10
CA PHE A 161 -16.90 27.01 -11.12
C PHE A 161 -16.50 28.32 -11.79
N PHE A 162 -16.93 28.47 -13.04
CA PHE A 162 -16.76 29.68 -13.84
C PHE A 162 -17.82 29.78 -14.95
N PRO A 163 -18.14 30.98 -15.42
CA PRO A 163 -19.15 31.17 -16.44
C PRO A 163 -18.66 30.79 -17.84
N VAL A 164 -19.54 30.15 -18.61
CA VAL A 164 -19.31 29.85 -20.03
C VAL A 164 -20.53 30.29 -20.83
N GLN A 165 -20.29 30.86 -22.01
CA GLN A 165 -21.38 31.34 -22.86
C GLN A 165 -22.04 30.15 -23.57
N ARG A 166 -23.37 30.04 -23.45
CA ARG A 166 -24.18 29.00 -24.10
C ARG A 166 -24.15 29.22 -25.62
N GLY A 167 -24.12 28.14 -26.40
CA GLY A 167 -24.17 28.23 -27.86
C GLY A 167 -22.81 28.41 -28.55
N VAL A 168 -21.75 28.84 -27.83
CA VAL A 168 -20.45 29.13 -28.45
C VAL A 168 -19.83 27.87 -29.04
N VAL A 169 -19.84 26.76 -28.30
CA VAL A 169 -19.25 25.49 -28.76
C VAL A 169 -20.03 24.93 -29.95
N GLU A 170 -21.36 24.99 -29.94
CA GLU A 170 -22.19 24.53 -31.06
C GLU A 170 -22.00 25.37 -32.33
N ALA A 171 -21.66 26.66 -32.18
CA ALA A 171 -21.39 27.56 -33.30
C ALA A 171 -19.99 27.37 -33.93
N VAL A 172 -19.07 26.66 -33.26
CA VAL A 172 -17.72 26.43 -33.79
C VAL A 172 -17.78 25.51 -35.01
N GLN A 173 -17.11 25.93 -36.09
CA GLN A 173 -16.88 25.10 -37.27
C GLN A 173 -15.43 24.58 -37.27
N PRO A 174 -15.14 23.41 -36.66
CA PRO A 174 -13.77 22.92 -36.55
C PRO A 174 -13.22 22.54 -37.93
N ARG A 175 -11.94 22.87 -38.17
CA ARG A 175 -11.22 22.53 -39.40
C ARG A 175 -9.88 21.90 -39.08
N VAL A 176 -9.55 20.80 -39.76
CA VAL A 176 -8.21 20.20 -39.75
C VAL A 176 -7.54 20.56 -41.07
N ARG A 177 -6.37 21.20 -41.03
CA ARG A 177 -5.62 21.64 -42.21
C ARG A 177 -4.15 21.22 -42.08
N PRO A 178 -3.48 20.82 -43.17
CA PRO A 178 -2.02 20.64 -43.19
C PRO A 178 -1.29 21.93 -42.80
N ILE A 179 -0.17 21.81 -42.10
CA ILE A 179 0.63 22.97 -41.70
C ILE A 179 1.27 23.68 -42.91
N GLU A 180 1.40 22.97 -44.04
CA GLU A 180 1.85 23.46 -45.33
C GLU A 180 0.99 24.62 -45.88
N GLU A 181 -0.29 24.68 -45.49
CA GLU A 181 -1.18 25.78 -45.88
C GLU A 181 -0.91 27.09 -45.11
N ALA A 182 -0.05 27.06 -44.08
CA ALA A 182 0.35 28.20 -43.27
C ALA A 182 1.88 28.29 -43.16
N PRO A 183 2.60 28.66 -44.25
CA PRO A 183 4.06 28.55 -44.33
C PRO A 183 4.80 29.41 -43.28
N GLU A 184 4.29 30.59 -42.96
CA GLU A 184 4.87 31.46 -41.91
C GLU A 184 4.76 30.80 -40.52
N LEU A 185 3.60 30.21 -40.20
CA LEU A 185 3.39 29.48 -38.95
C LEU A 185 4.28 28.24 -38.87
N LYS A 186 4.43 27.52 -40.00
CA LYS A 186 5.34 26.38 -40.11
C LYS A 186 6.77 26.79 -39.79
N GLN A 187 7.25 27.87 -40.40
CA GLN A 187 8.59 28.41 -40.14
C GLN A 187 8.78 28.78 -38.66
N GLN A 188 7.83 29.50 -38.07
CA GLN A 188 7.88 29.87 -36.65
C GLN A 188 7.94 28.63 -35.73
N PHE A 189 7.16 27.58 -36.04
CA PHE A 189 7.19 26.32 -35.30
C PHE A 189 8.52 25.59 -35.43
N GLU A 190 9.09 25.51 -36.64
CA GLU A 190 10.38 24.85 -36.89
C GLU A 190 11.55 25.60 -36.23
N GLU A 191 11.52 26.94 -36.23
CA GLU A 191 12.46 27.79 -35.50
C GLU A 191 12.37 27.58 -33.98
N TRP A 192 11.14 27.55 -33.45
CA TRP A 192 10.90 27.23 -32.05
C TRP A 192 11.41 25.83 -31.68
N SER A 193 11.11 24.81 -32.50
CA SER A 193 11.52 23.43 -32.27
C SER A 193 13.05 23.32 -32.21
N ARG A 194 13.76 23.89 -33.18
CA ARG A 194 15.24 23.94 -33.19
C ARG A 194 15.79 24.65 -31.95
N SER A 195 15.19 25.78 -31.56
CA SER A 195 15.57 26.53 -30.35
C SER A 195 15.36 25.71 -29.08
N ARG A 196 14.28 24.92 -29.01
CA ARG A 196 13.97 24.02 -27.90
C ARG A 196 14.97 22.88 -27.79
N ASP A 197 15.30 22.23 -28.90
CA ASP A 197 16.27 21.14 -28.94
C ASP A 197 17.66 21.61 -28.49
N ALA A 198 18.13 22.74 -29.05
CA ALA A 198 19.38 23.37 -28.65
C ALA A 198 19.38 23.84 -27.18
N PHE A 199 18.22 24.21 -26.64
CA PHE A 199 18.09 24.53 -25.22
C PHE A 199 18.23 23.27 -24.34
N HIS A 200 17.56 22.17 -24.69
CA HIS A 200 17.67 20.90 -23.95
C HIS A 200 19.07 20.29 -23.99
N GLU A 201 19.79 20.45 -25.09
CA GLU A 201 21.18 20.02 -25.21
C GLU A 201 22.10 20.83 -24.27
N ARG A 202 21.99 22.16 -24.30
CA ARG A 202 22.71 23.04 -23.35
C ARG A 202 22.40 22.75 -21.88
N MET A 203 21.14 22.46 -21.54
CA MET A 203 20.76 22.09 -20.17
C MET A 203 21.38 20.76 -19.73
N ARG A 204 21.61 19.81 -20.66
CA ARG A 204 22.28 18.53 -20.37
C ARG A 204 23.79 18.71 -20.18
N GLU A 205 24.43 19.56 -20.98
CA GLU A 205 25.88 19.75 -20.96
C GLU A 205 26.36 20.66 -19.83
N ALA A 206 25.66 21.78 -19.59
CA ALA A 206 26.07 22.80 -18.63
C ALA A 206 24.84 23.55 -18.07
N PRO A 207 24.09 22.96 -17.11
CA PRO A 207 22.93 23.61 -16.54
C PRO A 207 23.35 24.90 -15.78
N PRO A 208 22.74 26.05 -16.09
CA PRO A 208 23.09 27.32 -15.44
C PRO A 208 22.72 27.28 -13.96
N SER A 209 23.50 27.97 -13.13
CA SER A 209 23.27 28.06 -11.70
C SER A 209 22.03 28.88 -11.34
N GLN A 210 21.66 29.86 -12.17
CA GLN A 210 20.47 30.68 -11.96
C GLN A 210 19.18 29.95 -12.40
N PRO A 211 18.20 29.74 -11.50
CA PRO A 211 16.91 29.10 -11.83
C PRO A 211 16.16 29.78 -12.99
N SER A 212 16.37 31.08 -13.14
CA SER A 212 15.69 31.91 -14.13
C SER A 212 16.13 31.63 -15.58
N GLU A 213 17.30 30.99 -15.75
CA GLU A 213 17.90 30.62 -17.03
C GLU A 213 17.69 29.15 -17.38
N LYS A 214 17.18 28.35 -16.42
CA LYS A 214 16.87 26.92 -16.59
C LYS A 214 15.57 26.63 -17.35
N TRP A 215 14.91 27.65 -17.91
CA TRP A 215 13.72 27.46 -18.74
C TRP A 215 13.45 28.62 -19.71
N GLN A 216 12.79 28.31 -20.83
CA GLN A 216 12.42 29.30 -21.85
C GLN A 216 11.10 29.99 -21.51
N LYS A 217 11.11 31.33 -21.44
CA LYS A 217 9.99 32.17 -20.96
C LYS A 217 9.17 32.84 -22.07
N LEU A 218 9.38 32.49 -23.33
CA LEU A 218 8.79 33.19 -24.49
C LEU A 218 7.26 33.27 -24.40
N TYR A 219 6.58 32.13 -24.21
CA TYR A 219 5.13 32.09 -24.00
C TYR A 219 4.71 32.86 -22.74
N TYR A 220 5.46 32.73 -21.63
CA TYR A 220 5.18 33.47 -20.40
C TYR A 220 5.20 34.99 -20.60
N ARG A 221 6.13 35.47 -21.43
CA ARG A 221 6.29 36.88 -21.80
C ARG A 221 5.34 37.34 -22.91
N GLY A 222 4.60 36.42 -23.54
CA GLY A 222 3.75 36.73 -24.70
C GLY A 222 4.59 37.13 -25.91
N VAL A 223 5.69 36.43 -26.17
CA VAL A 223 6.61 36.73 -27.27
C VAL A 223 6.86 35.46 -28.10
N CYS A 224 6.84 35.60 -29.41
CA CYS A 224 7.16 34.55 -30.37
C CYS A 224 8.67 34.28 -30.45
N PRO A 225 9.10 33.13 -30.99
CA PRO A 225 10.52 32.80 -31.18
C PRO A 225 11.33 33.87 -31.93
N ALA A 226 10.71 34.54 -32.90
CA ALA A 226 11.30 35.62 -33.69
C ALA A 226 11.40 36.97 -32.93
N GLY A 227 10.93 37.05 -31.68
CA GLY A 227 10.94 38.28 -30.86
C GLY A 227 9.70 39.17 -31.04
N GLU A 228 8.79 38.80 -31.93
CA GLU A 228 7.51 39.48 -32.13
C GLU A 228 6.62 39.32 -30.89
N THR A 229 5.92 40.39 -30.51
CA THR A 229 4.92 40.31 -29.44
C THR A 229 3.70 39.57 -29.91
N GLY A 230 3.15 38.72 -29.04
CA GLY A 230 1.88 38.05 -29.24
C GLY A 230 0.70 39.02 -29.19
N THR A 231 -0.49 38.51 -28.91
CA THR A 231 -1.68 39.37 -28.86
C THR A 231 -1.54 40.45 -27.75
N PRO A 232 -2.07 41.67 -27.97
CA PRO A 232 -1.98 42.76 -26.99
C PRO A 232 -2.61 42.44 -25.62
N ASP A 233 -3.50 41.45 -25.60
CA ASP A 233 -4.26 40.98 -24.43
C ASP A 233 -3.74 39.66 -23.85
N HIS A 234 -2.49 39.26 -24.17
CA HIS A 234 -1.85 38.07 -23.57
C HIS A 234 -1.91 38.10 -22.04
N GLN A 235 -2.47 37.04 -21.46
CA GLN A 235 -2.69 36.94 -20.02
C GLN A 235 -1.60 36.11 -19.35
N SER A 236 -0.74 36.79 -18.57
CA SER A 236 0.24 36.14 -17.68
C SER A 236 -0.29 35.95 -16.25
N LYS A 237 -1.44 36.56 -15.93
CA LYS A 237 -2.13 36.42 -14.65
C LYS A 237 -3.61 36.77 -14.82
N ILE A 238 -4.49 36.00 -14.19
CA ILE A 238 -5.90 36.34 -14.01
C ILE A 238 -6.11 36.75 -12.55
N ARG A 239 -6.94 37.78 -12.33
CA ARG A 239 -7.44 38.17 -11.01
C ARG A 239 -8.95 38.23 -11.06
N VAL A 240 -9.59 37.21 -10.49
CA VAL A 240 -11.03 37.14 -10.33
C VAL A 240 -11.41 37.94 -9.07
N ARG A 241 -12.57 38.60 -9.08
CA ARG A 241 -13.08 39.35 -7.93
C ARG A 241 -13.78 38.38 -6.97
N ASP A 242 -13.63 38.58 -5.67
CA ASP A 242 -14.42 37.86 -4.66
C ASP A 242 -15.91 38.27 -4.73
N PHE A 243 -16.79 37.41 -4.23
CA PHE A 243 -18.19 37.76 -3.99
C PHE A 243 -18.28 38.77 -2.83
N GLU A 244 -19.18 39.74 -2.94
CA GLU A 244 -19.36 40.77 -1.90
C GLU A 244 -19.71 40.13 -0.54
N GLY A 245 -19.04 40.57 0.53
CA GLY A 245 -19.24 40.02 1.88
C GLY A 245 -18.58 38.67 2.17
N GLN A 246 -17.84 38.09 1.22
CA GLN A 246 -17.10 36.83 1.35
C GLN A 246 -15.59 37.07 1.11
N PRO A 247 -14.84 37.66 2.06
CA PRO A 247 -13.42 37.90 1.88
C PRO A 247 -12.65 36.57 1.80
N GLY A 248 -11.84 36.39 0.75
CA GLY A 248 -11.02 35.19 0.54
C GLY A 248 -9.98 35.00 1.65
N GLY A 249 -10.28 34.13 2.62
CA GLY A 249 -9.26 33.57 3.50
C GLY A 249 -8.35 32.60 2.73
N PRO A 250 -7.05 32.49 3.07
CA PRO A 250 -6.17 31.53 2.41
C PRO A 250 -6.74 30.12 2.56
N ALA A 251 -6.71 29.34 1.46
CA ALA A 251 -7.04 27.93 1.53
C ALA A 251 -6.14 27.25 2.58
N PRO A 252 -6.69 26.45 3.51
CA PRO A 252 -5.85 25.62 4.36
C PRO A 252 -5.01 24.72 3.44
N ALA A 253 -3.71 24.60 3.75
CA ALA A 253 -2.84 23.68 3.02
C ALA A 253 -3.44 22.27 3.13
N ALA A 254 -3.59 21.57 2.01
CA ALA A 254 -4.04 20.19 2.07
C ALA A 254 -2.97 19.38 2.82
N PRO A 255 -3.36 18.37 3.63
CA PRO A 255 -2.38 17.51 4.26
C PRO A 255 -1.49 16.90 3.19
N LYS A 256 -0.17 16.98 3.39
CA LYS A 256 0.83 16.43 2.48
C LYS A 256 0.47 14.98 2.16
N ILE A 257 0.15 14.72 0.88
CA ILE A 257 0.01 13.36 0.38
C ILE A 257 1.37 12.71 0.63
N ALA A 258 1.41 11.68 1.48
CA ALA A 258 2.61 10.87 1.65
C ALA A 258 3.08 10.47 0.25
N PRO A 259 4.36 10.66 -0.11
CA PRO A 259 4.82 10.47 -1.47
C PRO A 259 4.34 9.12 -1.98
N ALA A 260 3.65 9.14 -3.11
CA ALA A 260 3.25 7.91 -3.80
C ALA A 260 4.47 7.01 -3.89
N VAL A 261 4.33 5.77 -3.41
CA VAL A 261 5.32 4.71 -3.62
C VAL A 261 5.71 4.79 -5.10
N PRO A 262 7.00 4.98 -5.43
CA PRO A 262 7.42 5.16 -6.82
C PRO A 262 6.89 4.00 -7.67
N PRO A 263 6.45 4.25 -8.92
CA PRO A 263 6.01 3.18 -9.79
C PRO A 263 7.11 2.13 -9.87
N ALA A 264 6.74 0.87 -9.65
CA ALA A 264 7.68 -0.24 -9.72
C ALA A 264 8.45 -0.19 -11.05
N PRO A 265 9.77 -0.47 -11.05
CA PRO A 265 10.56 -0.47 -12.28
C PRO A 265 9.90 -1.39 -13.33
N PRO A 266 10.05 -1.08 -14.63
CA PRO A 266 9.46 -1.89 -15.69
C PRO A 266 9.91 -3.34 -15.54
N LEU A 267 8.93 -4.26 -15.45
CA LEU A 267 9.17 -5.69 -15.27
C LEU A 267 10.04 -6.22 -16.42
N ASP A 268 11.15 -6.88 -16.08
CA ASP A 268 11.94 -7.66 -17.03
C ASP A 268 11.00 -8.66 -17.75
N PRO A 269 10.86 -8.59 -19.09
CA PRO A 269 9.97 -9.47 -19.85
C PRO A 269 10.25 -10.97 -19.66
N GLN A 270 11.45 -11.37 -19.26
CA GLN A 270 11.77 -12.76 -18.92
C GLN A 270 11.22 -13.14 -17.55
N LEU A 271 11.42 -12.29 -16.54
CA LEU A 271 10.86 -12.50 -15.19
C LEU A 271 9.33 -12.46 -15.22
N ALA A 272 8.74 -11.53 -15.97
CA ALA A 272 7.29 -11.45 -16.13
C ALA A 272 6.70 -12.75 -16.72
N ARG A 273 7.39 -13.37 -17.69
CA ARG A 273 6.98 -14.67 -18.27
C ARG A 273 7.13 -15.82 -17.30
N ARG A 274 8.22 -15.87 -16.54
CA ARG A 274 8.42 -16.85 -15.46
C ARG A 274 7.31 -16.76 -14.43
N ASP A 275 7.05 -15.55 -13.93
CA ASP A 275 6.06 -15.30 -12.89
C ASP A 275 4.64 -15.59 -13.41
N TRP A 276 4.36 -15.29 -14.68
CA TRP A 276 3.11 -15.70 -15.33
C TRP A 276 2.94 -17.23 -15.35
N MET A 277 3.97 -17.98 -15.74
CA MET A 277 3.93 -19.45 -15.75
C MET A 277 3.68 -20.03 -14.35
N LEU A 278 4.37 -19.49 -13.34
CA LEU A 278 4.19 -19.91 -11.94
C LEU A 278 2.76 -19.63 -11.44
N ARG A 279 2.20 -18.46 -11.77
CA ARG A 279 0.79 -18.14 -11.45
C ARG A 279 -0.19 -19.06 -12.15
N VAL A 280 0.05 -19.43 -13.41
CA VAL A 280 -0.79 -20.39 -14.14
C VAL A 280 -0.75 -21.76 -13.45
N GLN A 281 0.42 -22.26 -13.08
CA GLN A 281 0.56 -23.52 -12.35
C GLN A 281 -0.21 -23.50 -11.02
N GLU A 282 -0.14 -22.39 -10.28
CA GLU A 282 -0.89 -22.25 -9.04
C GLU A 282 -2.41 -22.19 -9.28
N GLY A 283 -2.84 -21.48 -10.33
CA GLY A 283 -4.24 -21.47 -10.77
C GLY A 283 -4.77 -22.87 -11.09
N HIS A 284 -3.98 -23.71 -11.76
CA HIS A 284 -4.33 -25.10 -12.01
C HIS A 284 -4.45 -25.93 -10.72
N ARG A 285 -3.57 -25.70 -9.73
CA ARG A 285 -3.64 -26.38 -8.42
C ARG A 285 -4.90 -26.01 -7.65
N ALA A 286 -5.33 -24.76 -7.76
CA ALA A 286 -6.52 -24.24 -7.11
C ALA A 286 -7.85 -24.79 -7.68
N LEU A 287 -7.85 -25.38 -8.88
CA LEU A 287 -9.08 -25.90 -9.53
C LEU A 287 -9.75 -27.06 -8.78
N SER A 288 -9.02 -27.81 -7.97
CA SER A 288 -9.56 -28.95 -7.24
C SER A 288 -9.58 -28.64 -5.74
N PRO A 289 -10.76 -28.62 -5.08
CA PRO A 289 -10.86 -28.45 -3.63
C PRO A 289 -10.14 -29.53 -2.82
N ARG A 290 -9.82 -30.68 -3.43
CA ARG A 290 -9.04 -31.76 -2.81
C ARG A 290 -7.54 -31.46 -2.77
N THR A 291 -7.07 -30.57 -3.66
CA THR A 291 -5.66 -30.19 -3.80
C THR A 291 -5.41 -28.72 -3.47
N ALA A 292 -6.45 -27.90 -3.44
CA ALA A 292 -6.45 -26.53 -2.95
C ALA A 292 -6.60 -26.55 -1.42
N GLY A 293 -5.90 -25.66 -0.73
CA GLY A 293 -5.93 -25.63 0.74
C GLY A 293 -4.75 -26.34 1.39
N LEU A 294 -4.61 -26.13 2.69
CA LEU A 294 -3.69 -26.88 3.54
C LEU A 294 -4.34 -28.20 3.94
N ARG A 295 -3.89 -29.34 3.38
CA ARG A 295 -4.44 -30.65 3.78
C ARG A 295 -4.02 -30.98 5.21
N ARG A 296 -4.95 -31.52 5.98
CA ARG A 296 -4.70 -32.10 7.31
C ARG A 296 -4.55 -33.61 7.19
N LEU A 297 -3.39 -34.13 7.61
CA LEU A 297 -3.07 -35.55 7.62
C LEU A 297 -3.02 -36.03 9.07
N HIS A 298 -3.60 -37.20 9.32
CA HIS A 298 -3.56 -37.85 10.63
C HIS A 298 -2.86 -39.19 10.50
N ARG A 299 -1.81 -39.44 11.29
CA ARG A 299 -0.98 -40.65 11.22
C ARG A 299 -0.51 -40.92 9.78
N VAL A 300 0.53 -40.21 9.38
CA VAL A 300 0.94 -40.05 7.99
C VAL A 300 1.43 -41.36 7.39
N ASP A 301 0.86 -41.71 6.24
CA ASP A 301 1.43 -42.71 5.34
C ASP A 301 2.60 -42.07 4.55
N PRO A 302 3.81 -42.65 4.60
CA PRO A 302 4.99 -42.03 3.99
C PRO A 302 4.92 -41.95 2.46
N ASP A 303 4.24 -42.89 1.80
CA ASP A 303 4.11 -42.89 0.34
C ASP A 303 3.07 -41.84 -0.09
N ASP A 304 1.93 -41.75 0.60
CA ASP A 304 0.94 -40.67 0.37
C ASP A 304 1.56 -39.28 0.57
N PHE A 305 2.38 -39.12 1.62
CA PHE A 305 3.07 -37.87 1.88
C PHE A 305 4.11 -37.54 0.81
N LEU A 306 4.88 -38.53 0.36
CA LEU A 306 5.84 -38.33 -0.72
C LEU A 306 5.15 -37.90 -2.01
N ASP A 307 4.11 -38.62 -2.42
CA ASP A 307 3.45 -38.43 -3.71
C ASP A 307 2.66 -37.12 -3.77
N HIS A 308 1.97 -36.76 -2.68
CA HIS A 308 1.01 -35.65 -2.69
C HIS A 308 1.51 -34.37 -2.03
N HIS A 309 2.59 -34.43 -1.25
CA HIS A 309 3.09 -33.28 -0.48
C HIS A 309 4.57 -33.00 -0.74
N TYR A 310 5.46 -33.94 -0.43
CA TYR A 310 6.90 -33.71 -0.51
C TYR A 310 7.35 -33.49 -1.97
N SER A 311 7.04 -34.42 -2.88
CA SER A 311 7.39 -34.31 -4.30
C SER A 311 6.53 -33.30 -5.06
N ALA A 312 5.28 -33.09 -4.62
CA ALA A 312 4.34 -32.16 -5.22
C ALA A 312 4.56 -30.70 -4.78
N HIS A 313 5.49 -30.46 -3.85
CA HIS A 313 5.83 -29.14 -3.33
C HIS A 313 4.65 -28.45 -2.63
N ARG A 314 3.93 -29.19 -1.78
CA ARG A 314 2.70 -28.73 -1.11
C ARG A 314 2.77 -28.84 0.41
N PRO A 315 2.40 -27.79 1.16
CA PRO A 315 2.38 -27.84 2.62
C PRO A 315 1.30 -28.79 3.12
N ALA A 316 1.47 -29.25 4.35
CA ALA A 316 0.51 -30.10 5.04
C ALA A 316 0.54 -29.87 6.55
N LEU A 317 -0.63 -29.97 7.18
CA LEU A 317 -0.76 -30.01 8.64
C LEU A 317 -0.87 -31.46 9.09
N LEU A 318 0.10 -31.93 9.86
CA LEU A 318 0.18 -33.31 10.32
C LEU A 318 -0.26 -33.37 11.78
N THR A 319 -0.94 -34.46 12.14
CA THR A 319 -1.42 -34.73 13.50
C THR A 319 -1.22 -36.19 13.87
N GLY A 320 -1.11 -36.47 15.16
CA GLY A 320 -0.92 -37.83 15.68
C GLY A 320 0.53 -38.30 15.71
N GLU A 321 1.44 -37.71 14.93
CA GLU A 321 2.87 -38.05 14.93
C GLU A 321 3.58 -37.77 16.27
N MET A 322 3.04 -36.87 17.09
CA MET A 322 3.62 -36.51 18.40
C MET A 322 2.95 -37.20 19.58
N ALA A 323 1.97 -38.08 19.36
CA ALA A 323 1.06 -38.52 20.41
C ALA A 323 1.73 -39.24 21.60
N ASP A 324 2.95 -39.76 21.40
CA ASP A 324 3.75 -40.46 22.39
C ASP A 324 4.91 -39.62 22.96
N TRP A 325 5.02 -38.33 22.60
CA TRP A 325 6.10 -37.47 23.06
C TRP A 325 5.89 -37.06 24.52
N PRO A 326 6.80 -37.41 25.45
CA PRO A 326 6.71 -36.96 26.84
C PRO A 326 6.66 -35.44 26.99
N ALA A 327 7.25 -34.71 26.03
CA ALA A 327 7.28 -33.26 26.00
C ALA A 327 5.87 -32.61 25.99
N LEU A 328 4.88 -33.22 25.32
CA LEU A 328 3.52 -32.66 25.23
C LEU A 328 2.82 -32.54 26.59
N ASP A 329 3.07 -33.49 27.49
CA ASP A 329 2.45 -33.51 28.82
C ASP A 329 3.29 -32.78 29.87
N ARG A 330 4.62 -32.75 29.71
CA ARG A 330 5.54 -32.30 30.76
C ARG A 330 5.97 -30.85 30.62
N TRP A 331 6.07 -30.34 29.40
CA TRP A 331 6.73 -29.06 29.16
C TRP A 331 5.84 -27.89 29.58
N THR A 332 6.19 -27.32 30.73
CA THR A 332 5.74 -26.03 31.23
C THR A 332 6.95 -25.13 31.45
N PRO A 333 6.81 -23.80 31.54
CA PRO A 333 7.94 -22.94 31.87
C PRO A 333 8.69 -23.37 33.14
N ALA A 334 7.95 -23.71 34.21
CA ALA A 334 8.54 -24.19 35.45
C ALA A 334 9.34 -25.50 35.27
N TYR A 335 8.78 -26.44 34.50
CA TYR A 335 9.45 -27.71 34.20
C TYR A 335 10.72 -27.49 33.37
N LEU A 336 10.65 -26.69 32.31
CA LEU A 336 11.79 -26.39 31.44
C LEU A 336 12.94 -25.76 32.25
N ALA A 337 12.63 -24.74 33.05
CA ALA A 337 13.61 -24.07 33.91
C ALA A 337 14.29 -25.05 34.89
N ALA A 338 13.52 -25.95 35.51
CA ALA A 338 14.07 -26.95 36.42
C ALA A 338 14.87 -28.05 35.72
N ARG A 339 14.43 -28.49 34.53
CA ARG A 339 15.01 -29.62 33.81
C ARG A 339 16.38 -29.31 33.22
N VAL A 340 16.56 -28.10 32.68
CA VAL A 340 17.84 -27.62 32.12
C VAL A 340 18.66 -26.87 33.18
N GLY A 341 18.01 -26.15 34.09
CA GLY A 341 18.66 -25.42 35.18
C GLY A 341 19.49 -24.24 34.69
N GLY A 342 20.59 -23.96 35.40
CA GLY A 342 21.47 -22.82 35.12
C GLY A 342 22.47 -23.02 33.98
N ALA A 343 22.27 -24.00 33.10
CA ALA A 343 23.16 -24.21 31.95
C ALA A 343 23.18 -22.96 31.06
N PRO A 344 24.34 -22.48 30.60
CA PRO A 344 24.42 -21.31 29.73
C PRO A 344 23.84 -21.65 28.36
N ILE A 345 23.04 -20.73 27.83
CA ILE A 345 22.49 -20.78 26.47
C ILE A 345 22.71 -19.47 25.76
N ASP A 346 22.77 -19.55 24.43
CA ASP A 346 22.72 -18.40 23.54
C ASP A 346 21.30 -18.21 23.00
N TYR A 347 20.89 -16.96 22.92
CA TYR A 347 19.59 -16.56 22.39
C TYR A 347 19.74 -15.22 21.66
N GLN A 348 18.72 -14.82 20.90
CA GLN A 348 18.64 -13.47 20.37
C GLN A 348 17.93 -12.57 21.39
N GLY A 349 18.60 -11.54 21.89
CA GLY A 349 18.05 -10.55 22.84
C GLY A 349 18.08 -9.14 22.27
N ALA A 350 17.38 -8.20 22.92
CA ALA A 350 17.27 -6.79 22.50
C ALA A 350 16.67 -6.58 21.09
N ARG A 351 15.84 -7.54 20.63
CA ARG A 351 15.25 -7.54 19.27
C ARG A 351 14.29 -6.37 19.04
N LEU A 352 13.66 -5.82 20.09
CA LEU A 352 12.75 -4.68 19.93
C LEU A 352 13.46 -3.38 19.54
N GLY A 353 14.78 -3.30 19.77
CA GLY A 353 15.59 -2.13 19.42
C GLY A 353 15.99 -2.03 17.95
N ASP A 354 15.67 -3.05 17.13
CA ASP A 354 16.15 -3.15 15.76
C ASP A 354 15.11 -3.83 14.85
N ALA A 355 14.57 -3.10 13.87
CA ALA A 355 13.61 -3.65 12.90
C ALA A 355 14.17 -4.77 12.01
N ARG A 356 15.50 -4.95 11.98
CA ARG A 356 16.21 -5.96 11.18
C ARG A 356 16.76 -7.12 12.03
N PHE A 357 16.21 -7.36 13.22
CA PHE A 357 16.71 -8.35 14.19
C PHE A 357 17.00 -9.76 13.63
N GLU A 358 16.27 -10.23 12.60
CA GLU A 358 16.57 -11.54 11.97
C GLU A 358 17.78 -11.51 11.02
N LEU A 359 17.99 -10.38 10.33
CA LEU A 359 19.13 -10.19 9.43
C LEU A 359 20.40 -9.92 10.24
N ASP A 360 20.27 -9.11 11.29
CA ASP A 360 21.38 -8.68 12.15
C ASP A 360 21.54 -9.60 13.39
N LYS A 361 21.16 -10.88 13.25
CA LYS A 361 21.10 -11.89 14.33
C LYS A 361 22.37 -12.03 15.17
N ASP A 362 23.55 -11.82 14.59
CA ASP A 362 24.82 -11.89 15.32
C ASP A 362 24.98 -10.71 16.29
N ALA A 363 24.49 -9.51 15.92
CA ALA A 363 24.49 -8.34 16.80
C ALA A 363 23.53 -8.52 18.00
N HIS A 364 22.50 -9.35 17.83
CA HIS A 364 21.52 -9.69 18.86
C HIS A 364 21.86 -10.93 19.67
N ARG A 365 22.98 -11.63 19.37
CA ARG A 365 23.40 -12.80 20.16
C ARG A 365 23.72 -12.38 21.59
N ARG A 366 23.07 -13.01 22.56
CA ARG A 366 23.27 -12.84 23.99
C ARG A 366 23.39 -14.21 24.65
N SER A 367 23.93 -14.24 25.86
CA SER A 367 24.09 -15.47 26.63
C SER A 367 23.60 -15.27 28.06
N MET A 368 22.87 -16.25 28.60
CA MET A 368 22.48 -16.28 30.01
C MET A 368 22.17 -17.71 30.48
N PRO A 369 22.06 -17.96 31.80
CA PRO A 369 21.54 -19.23 32.31
C PRO A 369 20.12 -19.51 31.82
N PHE A 370 19.83 -20.75 31.43
CA PHE A 370 18.54 -21.12 30.83
C PHE A 370 17.35 -20.89 31.77
N ASP A 371 17.49 -21.20 33.06
CA ASP A 371 16.46 -20.92 34.07
C ASP A 371 16.11 -19.42 34.14
N ARG A 372 17.11 -18.54 34.02
CA ARG A 372 16.93 -17.08 33.95
C ARG A 372 16.25 -16.65 32.67
N PHE A 373 16.64 -17.24 31.54
CA PHE A 373 15.99 -17.00 30.26
C PHE A 373 14.51 -17.34 30.33
N ILE A 374 14.16 -18.54 30.82
CA ILE A 374 12.76 -18.95 31.00
C ILE A 374 12.01 -17.99 31.93
N ALA A 375 12.63 -17.57 33.05
CA ALA A 375 12.02 -16.60 33.96
C ALA A 375 11.78 -15.24 33.30
N GLU A 376 12.62 -14.81 32.36
CA GLU A 376 12.47 -13.58 31.60
C GLU A 376 11.32 -13.69 30.59
N ILE A 377 11.33 -14.72 29.74
CA ILE A 377 10.32 -14.89 28.70
C ILE A 377 8.95 -15.34 29.23
N SER A 378 8.86 -15.76 30.49
CA SER A 378 7.58 -16.07 31.13
C SER A 378 6.90 -14.84 31.74
N ARG A 379 7.53 -13.66 31.71
CA ARG A 379 6.93 -12.43 32.25
C ARG A 379 5.78 -11.96 31.36
N PRO A 380 4.68 -11.45 31.94
CA PRO A 380 3.65 -10.76 31.18
C PRO A 380 4.25 -9.63 30.35
N GLY A 381 3.95 -9.58 29.05
CA GLY A 381 4.44 -8.55 28.15
C GLY A 381 5.90 -8.71 27.69
N ALA A 382 6.52 -9.89 27.86
CA ALA A 382 7.87 -10.15 27.36
C ALA A 382 8.02 -9.93 25.83
N GLY A 383 6.93 -10.07 25.07
CA GLY A 383 6.85 -9.57 23.69
C GLY A 383 7.77 -10.30 22.72
N ASN A 384 8.66 -9.58 22.03
CA ASN A 384 9.56 -10.15 21.03
C ASN A 384 11.06 -10.02 21.39
N ASP A 385 11.38 -9.48 22.56
CA ASP A 385 12.75 -8.98 22.83
C ASP A 385 13.79 -10.10 22.98
N SER A 386 13.40 -11.23 23.58
CA SER A 386 14.25 -12.39 23.84
C SER A 386 13.65 -13.66 23.23
N TYR A 387 14.41 -14.32 22.35
CA TYR A 387 13.96 -15.52 21.64
C TYR A 387 15.13 -16.49 21.38
N LEU A 388 14.95 -17.75 21.77
CA LEU A 388 15.89 -18.83 21.41
C LEU A 388 15.47 -19.38 20.05
N THR A 389 16.38 -19.29 19.06
CA THR A 389 16.09 -19.64 17.67
C THR A 389 16.92 -20.82 17.17
N ALA A 390 16.52 -21.37 16.03
CA ALA A 390 17.27 -22.43 15.36
C ALA A 390 18.74 -22.06 15.10
N TYR A 391 19.04 -20.78 14.89
CA TYR A 391 20.40 -20.27 14.67
C TYR A 391 21.35 -20.57 15.84
N ASN A 392 20.83 -20.62 17.07
CA ASN A 392 21.62 -20.89 18.27
C ASN A 392 21.72 -22.39 18.60
N SER A 393 21.05 -23.28 17.84
CA SER A 393 20.92 -24.70 18.18
C SER A 393 22.27 -25.40 18.38
N ALA A 394 23.25 -25.14 17.52
CA ALA A 394 24.57 -25.76 17.62
C ALA A 394 25.30 -25.35 18.92
N ALA A 395 25.20 -24.08 19.32
CA ALA A 395 25.78 -23.58 20.57
C ALA A 395 25.03 -24.12 21.81
N ASN A 396 23.72 -24.33 21.67
CA ASN A 396 22.85 -24.76 22.75
C ASN A 396 22.70 -26.28 22.88
N ARG A 397 23.26 -27.07 21.95
CA ARG A 397 23.11 -28.53 21.89
C ARG A 397 23.28 -29.20 23.24
N THR A 398 24.39 -28.91 23.92
CA THR A 398 24.71 -29.54 25.22
C THR A 398 23.72 -29.13 26.31
N ALA A 399 23.34 -27.85 26.36
CA ALA A 399 22.39 -27.35 27.35
C ALA A 399 20.98 -27.93 27.14
N LEU A 400 20.55 -28.11 25.89
CA LEU A 400 19.21 -28.57 25.54
C LEU A 400 19.10 -30.10 25.38
N ALA A 401 20.21 -30.85 25.47
CA ALA A 401 20.20 -32.31 25.41
C ALA A 401 19.16 -33.01 26.33
N PRO A 402 18.92 -32.54 27.58
CA PRO A 402 17.88 -33.11 28.44
C PRO A 402 16.45 -32.98 27.88
N LEU A 403 16.20 -31.96 27.05
CA LEU A 403 14.92 -31.73 26.37
C LEU A 403 14.80 -32.58 25.11
N HIS A 404 15.88 -32.70 24.31
CA HIS A 404 15.88 -33.56 23.13
C HIS A 404 15.55 -35.02 23.45
N ALA A 405 15.96 -35.51 24.62
CA ALA A 405 15.62 -36.85 25.10
C ALA A 405 14.10 -37.07 25.36
N GLU A 406 13.29 -36.02 25.37
CA GLU A 406 11.83 -36.06 25.58
C GLU A 406 11.04 -35.82 24.30
N LEU A 407 11.72 -35.64 23.17
CA LEU A 407 11.11 -35.63 21.84
C LEU A 407 11.06 -37.08 21.33
N GLY A 408 9.89 -37.52 20.89
CA GLY A 408 9.75 -38.82 20.24
C GLY A 408 10.31 -38.82 18.81
N ARG A 409 10.32 -39.99 18.20
CA ARG A 409 10.84 -40.17 16.85
C ARG A 409 9.73 -40.06 15.81
N ILE A 410 10.10 -39.66 14.58
CA ILE A 410 9.19 -39.53 13.44
C ILE A 410 9.74 -40.39 12.30
N ASP A 411 9.90 -41.69 12.56
CA ASP A 411 10.56 -42.66 11.64
C ASP A 411 9.84 -42.76 10.28
N THR A 412 8.57 -42.36 10.21
CA THR A 412 7.76 -42.31 8.99
C THR A 412 8.38 -41.34 7.97
N LEU A 413 8.81 -40.15 8.41
CA LEU A 413 9.21 -39.04 7.55
C LEU A 413 10.69 -38.67 7.65
N LEU A 414 11.33 -38.95 8.77
CA LEU A 414 12.69 -38.50 9.08
C LEU A 414 13.70 -39.65 9.06
N ALA A 415 14.90 -39.36 8.54
CA ALA A 415 16.04 -40.27 8.55
C ALA A 415 16.80 -40.19 9.87
N HIS A 416 17.50 -41.26 10.23
CA HIS A 416 18.25 -41.34 11.47
C HIS A 416 19.75 -41.40 11.25
N GLY A 417 20.48 -40.78 12.18
CA GLY A 417 21.92 -40.82 12.19
C GLY A 417 22.52 -39.75 13.11
N PRO A 418 23.82 -39.86 13.44
CA PRO A 418 24.49 -38.99 14.42
C PRO A 418 24.42 -37.49 14.10
N ALA A 419 24.23 -37.13 12.82
CA ALA A 419 24.07 -35.75 12.34
C ALA A 419 22.61 -35.38 12.01
N ALA A 420 21.69 -36.35 12.00
CA ALA A 420 20.31 -36.21 11.56
C ALA A 420 19.32 -36.10 12.72
N ASP A 421 19.67 -36.57 13.93
CA ASP A 421 18.70 -36.74 15.03
C ASP A 421 18.42 -35.48 15.87
N GLU A 422 18.96 -34.31 15.52
CA GLU A 422 18.84 -33.11 16.36
C GLU A 422 17.84 -32.10 15.80
N ALA A 423 16.68 -32.02 16.46
CA ALA A 423 15.69 -30.98 16.20
C ALA A 423 16.25 -29.58 16.51
N MET A 424 15.84 -28.57 15.76
CA MET A 424 16.14 -27.17 16.09
C MET A 424 15.03 -26.61 16.98
N LEU A 425 15.31 -26.36 18.26
CA LEU A 425 14.32 -25.85 19.20
C LEU A 425 14.15 -24.33 19.07
N TRP A 426 12.89 -23.91 19.16
CA TRP A 426 12.47 -22.52 19.23
C TRP A 426 11.72 -22.31 20.53
N ILE A 427 12.20 -21.41 21.39
CA ILE A 427 11.62 -21.16 22.72
C ILE A 427 11.48 -19.66 22.91
N GLY A 428 10.25 -19.18 23.13
CA GLY A 428 9.99 -17.76 23.27
C GLY A 428 8.67 -17.42 23.95
N PRO A 429 8.50 -16.15 24.34
CA PRO A 429 7.25 -15.62 24.89
C PRO A 429 6.15 -15.51 23.83
N ALA A 430 4.92 -15.27 24.32
CA ALA A 430 3.83 -14.75 23.50
C ALA A 430 4.23 -13.41 22.86
N GLY A 431 3.95 -13.25 21.57
CA GLY A 431 4.35 -12.08 20.79
C GLY A 431 5.68 -12.23 20.06
N THR A 432 6.41 -13.36 20.20
CA THR A 432 7.56 -13.61 19.34
C THR A 432 7.13 -13.67 17.88
N PHE A 433 7.90 -12.99 17.04
CA PHE A 433 7.62 -12.75 15.65
C PHE A 433 8.83 -13.12 14.80
N THR A 434 8.59 -13.87 13.73
CA THR A 434 9.54 -14.10 12.65
C THR A 434 8.93 -13.51 11.37
N PRO A 435 9.50 -12.43 10.82
CA PRO A 435 9.04 -11.75 9.61
C PRO A 435 8.91 -12.68 8.40
N LEU A 436 8.23 -12.20 7.36
CA LEU A 436 8.04 -12.95 6.13
C LEU A 436 9.38 -13.34 5.46
N HIS A 437 9.59 -14.65 5.32
CA HIS A 437 10.77 -15.22 4.69
C HIS A 437 10.43 -16.56 4.05
N HIS A 438 11.40 -17.19 3.39
CA HIS A 438 11.31 -18.57 2.94
C HIS A 438 12.58 -19.33 3.37
N ASP A 439 12.56 -20.64 3.32
CA ASP A 439 13.73 -21.44 3.67
C ASP A 439 14.36 -22.11 2.46
N LEU A 440 15.66 -22.43 2.60
CA LEU A 440 16.43 -23.19 1.61
C LEU A 440 16.34 -24.71 1.82
N THR A 441 15.49 -25.16 2.72
CA THR A 441 15.22 -26.57 2.99
C THR A 441 13.72 -26.80 3.12
N ASN A 442 13.28 -28.02 2.87
CA ASN A 442 11.98 -28.47 3.38
C ASN A 442 12.09 -28.57 4.90
N ASN A 443 11.06 -28.13 5.60
CA ASN A 443 11.02 -28.03 7.05
C ASN A 443 9.78 -28.73 7.61
N LEU A 444 9.95 -29.45 8.72
CA LEU A 444 8.84 -29.97 9.52
C LEU A 444 8.84 -29.25 10.87
N LEU A 445 7.91 -28.31 11.06
CA LEU A 445 7.76 -27.52 12.28
C LEU A 445 6.75 -28.20 13.22
N ALA A 446 7.25 -28.85 14.26
CA ALA A 446 6.44 -29.49 15.30
C ALA A 446 6.16 -28.54 16.47
N GLN A 447 4.89 -28.36 16.84
CA GLN A 447 4.48 -27.49 17.94
C GLN A 447 4.25 -28.30 19.21
N ILE A 448 4.96 -27.95 20.28
CA ILE A 448 4.98 -28.72 21.52
C ILE A 448 4.23 -27.98 22.64
N VAL A 449 4.49 -26.69 22.84
CA VAL A 449 3.87 -25.86 23.88
C VAL A 449 3.33 -24.59 23.24
N GLY A 450 2.12 -24.16 23.65
CA GLY A 450 1.48 -22.95 23.16
C GLY A 450 1.07 -23.01 21.69
N ARG A 451 0.50 -21.93 21.17
CA ARG A 451 0.05 -21.83 19.77
C ARG A 451 0.91 -20.88 18.97
N LYS A 452 1.11 -21.20 17.69
CA LYS A 452 1.69 -20.29 16.69
C LYS A 452 0.69 -20.05 15.57
N ARG A 453 0.56 -18.80 15.14
CA ARG A 453 -0.06 -18.45 13.87
C ARG A 453 1.03 -18.45 12.80
N VAL A 454 0.84 -19.23 11.74
CA VAL A 454 1.74 -19.29 10.59
C VAL A 454 0.96 -18.88 9.36
N LEU A 455 1.37 -17.79 8.73
CA LEU A 455 0.88 -17.42 7.41
C LEU A 455 1.78 -18.07 6.38
N LEU A 456 1.21 -18.76 5.39
CA LEU A 456 1.94 -19.35 4.26
C LEU A 456 1.50 -18.74 2.95
N VAL A 457 2.47 -18.54 2.05
CA VAL A 457 2.24 -18.04 0.70
C VAL A 457 3.05 -18.88 -0.28
N PRO A 458 2.46 -19.30 -1.42
CA PRO A 458 3.16 -20.16 -2.36
C PRO A 458 4.33 -19.42 -3.04
N PRO A 459 5.40 -20.15 -3.42
CA PRO A 459 6.58 -19.56 -4.08
C PRO A 459 6.27 -18.90 -5.42
N SER A 460 5.14 -19.23 -6.06
CA SER A 460 4.66 -18.59 -7.29
C SER A 460 4.42 -17.09 -7.14
N GLU A 461 4.26 -16.61 -5.90
CA GLU A 461 4.02 -15.22 -5.56
C GLU A 461 5.31 -14.46 -5.19
N ALA A 462 6.48 -15.10 -5.30
CA ALA A 462 7.77 -14.50 -4.95
C ALA A 462 8.02 -13.12 -5.62
N GLY A 463 7.53 -12.92 -6.84
CA GLY A 463 7.61 -11.64 -7.55
C GLY A 463 6.86 -10.49 -6.86
N LYS A 464 5.77 -10.78 -6.14
CA LYS A 464 5.02 -9.81 -5.33
C LYS A 464 5.60 -9.66 -3.94
N LEU A 465 6.21 -10.70 -3.39
CA LEU A 465 6.75 -10.71 -2.04
C LEU A 465 8.09 -9.99 -1.90
N ARG A 466 8.61 -9.35 -2.96
CA ARG A 466 9.75 -8.42 -2.88
C ARG A 466 10.92 -8.99 -2.07
N ASN A 467 11.44 -10.16 -2.49
CA ASN A 467 12.64 -10.73 -1.89
C ASN A 467 13.76 -9.67 -1.92
N ARG A 468 14.29 -9.31 -0.75
CA ARG A 468 15.22 -8.20 -0.57
C ARG A 468 16.63 -8.70 -0.30
N GLU A 469 16.79 -9.40 0.82
CA GLU A 469 18.09 -9.83 1.33
C GLU A 469 18.04 -11.31 1.65
N HIS A 470 18.78 -12.09 0.85
CA HIS A 470 18.87 -13.55 0.95
C HIS A 470 17.48 -14.23 0.86
N VAL A 471 16.90 -14.58 2.01
CA VAL A 471 15.61 -15.27 2.09
C VAL A 471 14.46 -14.40 2.63
N PHE A 472 14.75 -13.17 3.02
CA PHE A 472 13.79 -12.29 3.67
C PHE A 472 13.13 -11.32 2.68
N SER A 473 11.84 -11.11 2.89
CA SER A 473 11.06 -10.13 2.16
C SER A 473 11.36 -8.70 2.63
N ALA A 474 11.21 -7.71 1.74
CA ALA A 474 11.08 -6.31 2.13
C ALA A 474 9.76 -6.03 2.89
N ILE A 475 8.76 -6.88 2.71
CA ILE A 475 7.48 -6.87 3.41
C ILE A 475 7.68 -7.66 4.71
N GLY A 476 7.78 -6.96 5.84
CA GLY A 476 8.05 -7.61 7.13
C GLY A 476 6.85 -8.35 7.73
N ASP A 477 5.66 -7.73 7.66
CA ASP A 477 4.43 -8.22 8.28
C ASP A 477 3.23 -8.16 7.31
N LEU A 478 2.74 -9.33 6.89
CA LEU A 478 1.57 -9.47 6.02
C LEU A 478 0.24 -9.11 6.70
N THR A 479 0.23 -8.91 8.01
CA THR A 479 -0.97 -8.53 8.77
C THR A 479 -1.06 -7.03 9.04
N ASP A 480 0.02 -6.28 8.77
CA ASP A 480 0.04 -4.83 8.98
C ASP A 480 -0.85 -4.11 7.93
N PRO A 481 -1.91 -3.40 8.38
CA PRO A 481 -2.78 -2.65 7.47
C PRO A 481 -2.05 -1.59 6.65
N ALA A 482 -1.00 -0.97 7.19
CA ALA A 482 -0.21 0.03 6.47
C ALA A 482 0.56 -0.62 5.30
N THR A 483 1.17 -1.78 5.55
CA THR A 483 1.80 -2.63 4.54
C THR A 483 0.81 -3.05 3.44
N LEU A 484 -0.37 -3.55 3.80
CA LEU A 484 -1.40 -3.95 2.82
C LEU A 484 -1.98 -2.77 2.01
N ALA A 485 -2.00 -1.56 2.58
CA ALA A 485 -2.38 -0.35 1.88
C ALA A 485 -1.31 0.08 0.85
N GLN A 486 -0.03 -0.09 1.18
CA GLN A 486 1.11 0.23 0.30
C GLN A 486 1.33 -0.81 -0.81
N HIS A 487 0.85 -2.04 -0.61
CA HIS A 487 1.05 -3.16 -1.54
C HIS A 487 -0.28 -3.81 -1.94
N PRO A 488 -1.11 -3.13 -2.75
CA PRO A 488 -2.42 -3.64 -3.14
C PRO A 488 -2.35 -4.93 -3.97
N ASP A 489 -1.20 -5.20 -4.60
CA ASP A 489 -0.92 -6.45 -5.33
C ASP A 489 -0.95 -7.71 -4.45
N LEU A 490 -0.81 -7.56 -3.13
CA LEU A 490 -0.87 -8.66 -2.17
C LEU A 490 -2.31 -9.11 -1.84
N ARG A 491 -3.34 -8.33 -2.18
CA ARG A 491 -4.72 -8.59 -1.75
C ARG A 491 -5.31 -9.88 -2.30
N ASP A 492 -5.05 -10.18 -3.57
CA ASP A 492 -5.62 -11.34 -4.28
C ASP A 492 -4.66 -12.54 -4.29
N MET A 493 -3.64 -12.51 -3.43
CA MET A 493 -2.64 -13.54 -3.34
C MET A 493 -3.15 -14.74 -2.52
N PRO A 494 -2.87 -15.99 -2.91
CA PRO A 494 -3.15 -17.14 -2.06
C PRO A 494 -2.41 -17.01 -0.72
N LEU A 495 -3.16 -17.02 0.38
CA LEU A 495 -2.65 -16.92 1.74
C LEU A 495 -3.31 -18.02 2.58
N TYR A 496 -2.50 -18.86 3.21
CA TYR A 496 -2.98 -19.88 4.14
C TYR A 496 -2.69 -19.43 5.56
N ASP A 497 -3.75 -19.19 6.33
CA ASP A 497 -3.67 -18.81 7.74
C ASP A 497 -3.79 -20.05 8.62
N VAL A 498 -2.68 -20.46 9.22
CA VAL A 498 -2.57 -21.73 9.96
C VAL A 498 -2.42 -21.44 11.44
N LEU A 499 -3.37 -21.92 12.23
CA LEU A 499 -3.18 -22.05 13.67
C LEU A 499 -2.51 -23.39 13.96
N LEU A 500 -1.25 -23.33 14.39
CA LEU A 500 -0.46 -24.49 14.78
C LEU A 500 -0.58 -24.69 16.30
N GLU A 501 -1.20 -25.81 16.68
CA GLU A 501 -1.53 -26.15 18.07
C GLU A 501 -0.59 -27.24 18.62
N PRO A 502 -0.43 -27.37 19.95
CA PRO A 502 0.34 -28.47 20.54
C PRO A 502 -0.06 -29.85 19.99
N GLY A 503 0.94 -30.65 19.61
CA GLY A 503 0.74 -31.99 19.05
C GLY A 503 0.50 -32.04 17.54
N SER A 504 0.54 -30.88 16.87
CA SER A 504 0.51 -30.78 15.41
C SER A 504 1.86 -30.37 14.82
N MET A 505 2.10 -30.76 13.57
CA MET A 505 3.29 -30.37 12.82
C MET A 505 2.89 -29.74 11.49
N LEU A 506 3.64 -28.74 11.05
CA LEU A 506 3.47 -28.12 9.75
C LEU A 506 4.65 -28.51 8.85
N PHE A 507 4.34 -29.19 7.74
CA PHE A 507 5.28 -29.36 6.65
C PHE A 507 5.31 -28.10 5.79
N ILE A 508 6.48 -27.47 5.70
CA ILE A 508 6.74 -26.28 4.90
C ILE A 508 7.73 -26.68 3.80
N PRO A 509 7.30 -26.81 2.54
CA PRO A 509 8.21 -27.14 1.46
C PRO A 509 9.21 -26.01 1.21
N ILE A 510 10.40 -26.36 0.72
CA ILE A 510 11.47 -25.40 0.40
C ILE A 510 10.93 -24.23 -0.43
N GLY A 511 11.30 -23.00 -0.07
CA GLY A 511 10.90 -21.81 -0.82
C GLY A 511 9.44 -21.37 -0.64
N TRP A 512 8.63 -22.06 0.18
CA TRP A 512 7.36 -21.51 0.64
C TRP A 512 7.59 -20.35 1.59
N TRP A 513 6.93 -19.25 1.29
CA TRP A 513 7.02 -18.05 2.09
C TRP A 513 6.16 -18.19 3.33
N HIS A 514 6.68 -17.77 4.47
CA HIS A 514 5.99 -17.86 5.72
C HIS A 514 6.38 -16.79 6.72
N GLN A 515 5.43 -16.45 7.57
CA GLN A 515 5.56 -15.55 8.69
C GLN A 515 4.97 -16.24 9.93
N VAL A 516 5.65 -16.11 11.06
CA VAL A 516 5.30 -16.86 12.28
C VAL A 516 5.11 -15.90 13.45
N THR A 517 4.02 -16.07 14.18
CA THR A 517 3.73 -15.33 15.42
C THR A 517 3.36 -16.30 16.53
N ALA A 518 4.07 -16.28 17.66
CA ALA A 518 3.64 -17.01 18.85
C ALA A 518 2.48 -16.28 19.52
N LEU A 519 1.38 -16.98 19.76
CA LEU A 519 0.20 -16.44 20.43
C LEU A 519 0.27 -16.63 21.95
N ASP A 520 1.07 -17.60 22.41
CA ASP A 520 1.29 -17.94 23.81
C ASP A 520 2.81 -18.11 24.06
N PHE A 521 3.21 -18.39 25.30
CA PHE A 521 4.54 -18.97 25.56
C PHE A 521 4.67 -20.23 24.68
N SER A 522 5.70 -20.25 23.83
CA SER A 522 5.76 -21.22 22.75
C SER A 522 7.06 -22.01 22.78
N VAL A 523 6.92 -23.32 22.57
CA VAL A 523 8.03 -24.22 22.25
C VAL A 523 7.71 -25.02 21.02
N SER A 524 8.61 -24.97 20.04
CA SER A 524 8.50 -25.73 18.78
C SER A 524 9.84 -26.39 18.45
N ALA A 525 9.80 -27.43 17.63
CA ALA A 525 11.00 -28.08 17.10
C ALA A 525 10.92 -28.16 15.58
N THR A 526 11.97 -27.76 14.87
CA THR A 526 12.05 -27.87 13.40
C THR A 526 12.99 -28.99 13.01
N TYR A 527 12.58 -29.81 12.05
CA TYR A 527 13.37 -30.89 11.46
C TYR A 527 13.60 -30.67 9.96
N THR A 528 14.79 -31.03 9.49
CA THR A 528 15.22 -30.95 8.07
C THR A 528 15.75 -32.27 7.53
N ASN A 529 15.92 -33.28 8.40
CA ASN A 529 16.50 -34.59 8.09
C ASN A 529 15.47 -35.56 7.49
N PHE A 530 14.75 -35.15 6.46
CA PHE A 530 13.79 -36.02 5.79
C PHE A 530 14.45 -37.30 5.23
N ARG A 531 13.68 -38.39 5.14
CA ARG A 531 14.12 -39.65 4.49
C ARG A 531 14.41 -39.47 2.99
N TRP A 532 13.89 -38.39 2.41
CA TRP A 532 14.09 -38.00 1.03
C TRP A 532 15.09 -36.84 0.93
N ARG A 533 15.61 -36.65 -0.29
CA ARG A 533 16.59 -35.62 -0.60
C ARG A 533 16.12 -34.22 -0.17
N ASN A 534 16.94 -33.50 0.62
CA ASN A 534 16.64 -32.16 1.13
C ASN A 534 17.83 -31.16 1.03
N ASP A 535 18.81 -31.45 0.18
CA ASP A 535 20.02 -30.65 -0.05
C ASP A 535 19.85 -29.62 -1.21
N TRP A 536 18.61 -29.24 -1.51
CA TRP A 536 18.25 -28.35 -2.62
C TRP A 536 18.75 -26.90 -2.47
N HIS A 537 19.33 -26.55 -1.32
CA HIS A 537 20.02 -25.28 -1.11
C HIS A 537 21.32 -25.15 -1.94
N ALA A 538 21.87 -26.26 -2.43
CA ALA A 538 23.07 -26.26 -3.26
C ALA A 538 22.82 -25.49 -4.58
N GLY A 539 23.45 -24.32 -4.73
CA GLY A 539 23.32 -23.45 -5.91
C GLY A 539 22.33 -22.29 -5.74
N PHE A 540 21.80 -22.06 -4.54
CA PHE A 540 21.14 -20.79 -4.21
C PHE A 540 22.19 -19.67 -4.17
N VAL A 541 21.99 -18.61 -4.96
CA VAL A 541 22.90 -17.46 -5.12
C VAL A 541 22.23 -16.18 -4.68
#